data_AF-A0A9D6JE13-F1
#
_entry.id   AF-A0A9D6JE13-F1
#
_cell.length_a   1.000
_cell.length_b   1.000
_cell.length_c   1.000
_cell.angle_alpha   90.00
_cell.angle_beta   90.00
_cell.angle_gamma   90.00
#
_symmetry.space_group_name_H-M   'P 1'
#
loop_
_entity.id
_entity.type
_entity.pdbx_description
1 polymer ?
#
loop_
_entity_poly.entity_id
_entity_poly.type
_entity_poly.pdbx_seq_one_letter_code
_entity_poly.pdbx_strand_id
1 'polypeptide(L)'
;LRLAVAAKDAYHFLGTPEGELALAQCAAYLATAPKSNAVYVAFNEAQADVASAPAEPVPLHIRNAPTPLMKDLGYGEGYQYAHDYPDAQVEQDHLPESLRGRKYYRPTDRGLEAEIRKRLAAWRRRV
;
A
#
# COMPACT_ATOMS: atom_id res chain seq x y z
N LEU A 1 -11.74 8.92 1.21
CA LEU A 1 -11.05 9.71 0.16
C LEU A 1 -12.01 10.21 -0.91
N ARG A 2 -12.54 9.36 -1.80
CA ARG A 2 -13.34 9.79 -2.97
C ARG A 2 -14.55 10.69 -2.63
N LEU A 3 -15.33 10.33 -1.61
CA LEU A 3 -16.48 11.16 -1.19
C LEU A 3 -16.07 12.56 -0.72
N ALA A 4 -14.98 12.67 0.04
CA ALA A 4 -14.48 13.95 0.51
C ALA A 4 -13.95 14.83 -0.64
N VAL A 5 -13.29 14.23 -1.63
CA VAL A 5 -12.87 14.93 -2.85
C VAL A 5 -14.10 15.44 -3.62
N ALA A 6 -15.10 14.59 -3.82
CA ALA A 6 -16.34 14.96 -4.49
C ALA A 6 -17.10 16.06 -3.76
N ALA A 7 -17.16 16.02 -2.42
CA ALA A 7 -17.80 17.07 -1.62
C ALA A 7 -17.06 18.42 -1.76
N LYS A 8 -15.72 18.40 -1.75
CA LYS A 8 -14.90 19.59 -2.00
C LYS A 8 -15.09 20.13 -3.42
N ASP A 9 -15.14 19.27 -4.43
CA ASP A 9 -15.36 19.69 -5.82
C ASP A 9 -16.78 20.23 -6.04
N ALA A 10 -17.79 19.62 -5.41
CA ALA A 10 -19.16 20.11 -5.43
C ALA A 10 -19.26 21.48 -4.77
N TYR A 11 -18.58 21.70 -3.64
CA TYR A 11 -18.54 23.02 -3.00
C TYR A 11 -17.89 24.07 -3.89
N HIS A 12 -16.75 23.74 -4.51
CA HIS A 12 -16.06 24.65 -5.42
C HIS A 12 -16.91 25.02 -6.63
N PHE A 13 -17.73 24.09 -7.12
CA PHE A 13 -18.54 24.31 -8.31
C PHE A 13 -19.87 25.04 -8.01
N LEU A 14 -20.56 24.65 -6.94
CA LEU A 14 -21.90 25.14 -6.63
C LEU A 14 -21.90 26.35 -5.67
N GLY A 15 -20.92 26.45 -4.77
CA GLY A 15 -20.90 27.46 -3.72
C GLY A 15 -22.04 27.27 -2.69
N THR A 16 -22.33 28.32 -1.92
CA THR A 16 -23.42 28.31 -0.93
C THR A 16 -24.78 28.52 -1.61
N PRO A 17 -25.85 27.81 -1.20
CA PRO A 17 -25.91 26.84 -0.10
C PRO A 17 -25.65 25.36 -0.48
N GLU A 18 -25.72 24.97 -1.75
CA GLU A 18 -25.70 23.56 -2.14
C GLU A 18 -24.36 22.86 -1.84
N GLY A 19 -23.25 23.60 -1.88
CA GLY A 19 -21.93 23.12 -1.47
C GLY A 19 -21.89 22.73 -0.01
N GLU A 20 -22.54 23.49 0.88
CA GLU A 20 -22.60 23.19 2.31
C GLU A 20 -23.28 21.85 2.57
N LEU A 21 -24.34 21.55 1.80
CA LEU A 21 -25.02 20.26 1.87
C LEU A 21 -24.09 19.10 1.48
N ALA A 22 -23.23 19.29 0.49
CA ALA A 22 -22.23 18.28 0.10
C ALA A 22 -21.22 18.02 1.23
N LEU A 23 -20.76 19.07 1.92
CA LEU A 23 -19.88 18.93 3.09
C LEU A 23 -20.59 18.25 4.26
N ALA A 24 -21.85 18.61 4.54
CA ALA A 24 -22.65 17.99 5.59
C ALA A 24 -22.86 16.49 5.34
N GLN A 25 -23.16 16.09 4.11
CA GLN A 25 -23.26 14.69 3.70
C GLN A 25 -21.93 13.95 3.93
N CYS A 26 -20.81 14.55 3.53
CA CYS A 26 -19.49 13.96 3.74
C CYS A 26 -19.16 13.78 5.22
N ALA A 27 -19.46 14.77 6.06
CA ALA A 27 -19.22 14.70 7.51
C ALA A 27 -20.02 13.55 8.16
N ALA A 28 -21.32 13.43 7.85
CA ALA A 28 -22.17 12.35 8.34
C ALA A 28 -21.66 10.97 7.90
N TYR A 29 -21.24 10.84 6.64
CA TYR A 29 -20.65 9.60 6.12
C TYR A 29 -19.36 9.24 6.87
N LEU A 30 -18.43 10.19 7.04
CA LEU A 30 -17.17 9.92 7.73
C LEU A 30 -17.39 9.60 9.22
N ALA A 31 -18.37 10.24 9.87
CA ALA A 31 -18.73 9.97 11.25
C ALA A 31 -19.22 8.52 11.45
N THR A 32 -19.96 7.99 10.49
CA THR A 32 -20.54 6.63 10.54
C THR A 32 -19.66 5.55 9.89
N ALA A 33 -18.64 5.93 9.11
CA ALA A 33 -17.74 4.98 8.46
C ALA A 33 -16.92 4.13 9.46
N PRO A 34 -16.56 2.88 9.12
CA PRO A 34 -15.60 2.08 9.89
C PRO A 34 -14.28 2.85 10.08
N LYS A 35 -13.84 3.00 11.33
CA LYS A 35 -12.61 3.72 11.66
C LYS A 35 -11.41 2.79 11.60
N SER A 36 -10.35 3.21 10.92
CA SER A 36 -9.06 2.53 10.96
C SER A 36 -7.94 3.54 10.78
N ASN A 37 -6.92 3.46 11.63
CA ASN A 37 -5.65 4.17 11.48
C ASN A 37 -4.51 3.21 11.08
N ALA A 38 -4.82 1.97 10.66
CA ALA A 38 -3.81 0.94 10.39
C ALA A 38 -2.83 1.34 9.28
N VAL A 39 -3.32 1.99 8.21
CA VAL A 39 -2.47 2.53 7.14
C VAL A 39 -1.58 3.67 7.65
N TYR A 40 -2.11 4.54 8.51
CA TYR A 40 -1.35 5.66 9.09
C TYR A 40 -0.20 5.17 9.97
N VAL A 41 -0.47 4.20 10.85
CA VAL A 41 0.57 3.57 11.68
C VAL A 41 1.61 2.85 10.82
N ALA A 42 1.16 2.06 9.84
CA ALA A 42 2.06 1.35 8.93
C ALA A 42 3.00 2.30 8.17
N PHE A 43 2.48 3.43 7.70
CA PHE A 43 3.27 4.44 6.99
C PHE A 43 4.29 5.12 7.92
N ASN A 44 3.91 5.44 9.15
CA ASN A 44 4.85 6.02 10.11
C ASN A 44 5.94 5.03 10.53
N GLU A 45 5.63 3.75 10.71
CA GLU A 45 6.63 2.72 10.96
C GLU A 45 7.61 2.60 9.78
N ALA A 46 7.11 2.59 8.55
CA ALA A 46 7.97 2.55 7.36
C ALA A 46 8.86 3.79 7.24
N GLN A 47 8.33 5.00 7.52
CA GLN A 47 9.12 6.22 7.55
C GLN A 47 10.20 6.21 8.64
N ALA A 48 9.87 5.68 9.82
CA ALA A 48 10.83 5.56 10.92
C ALA A 48 11.98 4.60 10.55
N ASP A 49 11.66 3.47 9.93
CA ASP A 49 12.67 2.51 9.46
C ASP A 49 13.53 3.15 8.36
N VAL A 50 12.96 3.91 7.42
CA VAL A 50 13.74 4.68 6.41
C VAL A 50 14.68 5.72 7.04
N ALA A 51 14.25 6.38 8.12
CA ALA A 51 15.05 7.42 8.77
C ALA A 51 16.18 6.87 9.65
N SER A 52 16.07 5.62 10.11
CA SER A 52 16.98 5.03 11.11
C SER A 52 17.79 3.84 10.60
N ALA A 53 17.32 3.12 9.59
CA ALA A 53 18.03 1.99 9.02
C ALA A 53 19.15 2.45 8.07
N PRO A 54 20.19 1.63 7.87
CA PRO A 54 21.17 1.85 6.81
C PRO A 54 20.48 1.99 5.46
N ALA A 55 21.00 2.88 4.61
CA ALA A 55 20.55 3.04 3.23
C ALA A 55 21.02 1.86 2.36
N GLU A 56 20.41 0.69 2.59
CA GLU A 56 20.69 -0.51 1.81
C GLU A 56 20.24 -0.35 0.36
N PRO A 57 21.01 -0.91 -0.59
CA PRO A 57 20.62 -0.85 -1.98
C PRO A 57 19.41 -1.74 -2.23
N VAL A 58 18.65 -1.38 -3.26
CA VAL A 58 17.53 -2.20 -3.75
C VAL A 58 18.02 -3.64 -4.05
N PRO A 59 17.31 -4.71 -3.64
CA PRO A 59 17.67 -6.08 -4.00
C PRO A 59 17.85 -6.26 -5.52
N LEU A 60 18.89 -7.00 -5.93
CA LEU A 60 19.31 -7.10 -7.33
C LEU A 60 18.18 -7.55 -8.27
N HIS A 61 17.40 -8.55 -7.85
CA HIS A 61 16.32 -9.14 -8.64
C HIS A 61 15.14 -8.19 -8.89
N ILE A 62 15.02 -7.06 -8.19
CA ILE A 62 13.99 -6.05 -8.48
C ILE A 62 14.58 -4.73 -9.02
N ARG A 63 15.88 -4.71 -9.38
CA ARG A 63 16.47 -3.56 -10.08
C ARG A 63 16.07 -3.55 -11.55
N ASN A 64 15.90 -2.34 -12.09
CA ASN A 64 15.74 -2.17 -13.52
C ASN A 64 17.05 -2.50 -14.27
N ALA A 65 16.95 -3.24 -15.37
CA ALA A 65 18.09 -3.69 -16.17
C ALA A 65 17.95 -3.37 -17.68
N PRO A 66 17.86 -2.09 -18.06
CA PRO A 66 17.60 -1.67 -19.43
C PRO A 66 18.81 -1.79 -20.38
N THR A 67 20.05 -1.78 -19.85
CA THR A 67 21.28 -1.85 -20.67
C THR A 67 21.92 -3.23 -20.61
N PRO A 68 22.72 -3.63 -21.62
CA PRO A 68 23.48 -4.88 -21.59
C PRO A 68 24.38 -4.98 -20.36
N LEU A 69 25.14 -3.92 -20.06
CA LEU A 69 26.02 -3.87 -18.90
C LEU A 69 25.27 -4.14 -17.59
N MET A 70 24.07 -3.60 -17.41
CA MET A 70 23.29 -3.84 -16.19
C MET A 70 22.87 -5.30 -16.05
N LYS A 71 22.51 -5.96 -17.16
CA LYS A 71 22.20 -7.40 -17.17
C LYS A 71 23.43 -8.23 -16.86
N ASP A 72 24.59 -7.87 -17.44
CA ASP A 72 25.86 -8.54 -17.17
C ASP A 72 26.29 -8.40 -15.70
N LEU A 73 25.85 -7.33 -15.03
CA LEU A 73 26.02 -7.10 -13.60
C LEU A 73 24.94 -7.79 -12.73
N GLY A 74 24.07 -8.62 -13.30
CA GLY A 74 23.04 -9.37 -12.60
C GLY A 74 21.81 -8.56 -12.18
N TYR A 75 21.57 -7.38 -12.78
CA TYR A 75 20.40 -6.57 -12.42
C TYR A 75 19.15 -7.24 -12.97
N GLY A 76 18.12 -7.38 -12.13
CA GLY A 76 16.88 -8.06 -12.48
C GLY A 76 17.02 -9.58 -12.64
N GLU A 77 18.21 -10.14 -12.42
CA GLU A 77 18.41 -11.59 -12.47
C GLU A 77 17.65 -12.25 -11.32
N GLY A 78 16.95 -13.34 -11.61
CA GLY A 78 16.11 -14.04 -10.64
C GLY A 78 14.77 -13.35 -10.34
N TYR A 79 14.41 -12.26 -11.03
CA TYR A 79 13.08 -11.67 -10.92
C TYR A 79 12.00 -12.67 -11.32
N GLN A 80 11.06 -12.91 -10.41
CA GLN A 80 9.91 -13.75 -10.69
C GLN A 80 8.71 -12.86 -11.03
N TYR A 81 8.27 -12.94 -12.29
CA TYR A 81 7.12 -12.19 -12.77
C TYR A 81 5.83 -12.86 -12.29
N ALA A 82 5.19 -12.28 -11.28
CA ALA A 82 4.05 -12.90 -10.58
C ALA A 82 2.93 -13.42 -11.51
N HIS A 83 2.67 -12.74 -12.65
CA HIS A 83 1.62 -13.14 -13.59
C HIS A 83 1.87 -14.47 -14.30
N ASP A 84 3.12 -14.95 -14.35
CA ASP A 84 3.47 -16.25 -14.92
C ASP A 84 3.25 -17.41 -13.93
N TYR A 85 2.94 -17.11 -12.67
CA TYR A 85 2.75 -18.09 -11.61
C TYR A 85 1.26 -18.33 -11.33
N PRO A 86 0.88 -19.53 -10.85
CA PRO A 86 -0.49 -19.81 -10.42
C PRO A 86 -1.01 -18.76 -9.42
N ASP A 87 -2.28 -18.39 -9.55
CA ASP A 87 -2.94 -17.35 -8.74
C ASP A 87 -2.26 -15.96 -8.76
N ALA A 88 -1.37 -15.71 -9.73
CA ALA A 88 -0.54 -14.52 -9.83
C ALA A 88 0.26 -14.22 -8.54
N GLN A 89 0.78 -15.26 -7.88
CA GLN A 89 1.49 -15.18 -6.59
C GLN A 89 2.85 -15.86 -6.66
N VAL A 90 3.82 -15.26 -5.98
CA VAL A 90 5.19 -15.76 -5.94
C VAL A 90 5.85 -15.55 -4.59
N GLU A 91 6.68 -16.52 -4.18
CA GLU A 91 7.57 -16.40 -3.04
C GLU A 91 8.81 -15.60 -3.43
N GLN A 92 8.74 -14.28 -3.25
CA GLN A 92 9.85 -13.38 -3.53
C GLN A 92 9.92 -12.28 -2.48
N ASP A 93 11.12 -12.08 -1.91
CA ASP A 93 11.40 -10.94 -1.04
C ASP A 93 11.45 -9.64 -1.85
N HIS A 94 10.87 -8.57 -1.32
CA HIS A 94 10.88 -7.25 -1.96
C HIS A 94 11.55 -6.18 -1.08
N LEU A 95 11.81 -6.51 0.18
CA LEU A 95 12.53 -5.65 1.10
C LEU A 95 14.03 -6.02 1.08
N PRO A 96 14.92 -5.08 1.43
CA PRO A 96 16.32 -5.38 1.72
C PRO A 96 16.47 -6.41 2.82
N GLU A 97 17.65 -7.03 2.91
CA GLU A 97 17.95 -8.11 3.84
C GLU A 97 17.68 -7.70 5.30
N SER A 98 18.08 -6.49 5.71
CA SER A 98 17.85 -6.03 7.09
C SER A 98 16.38 -5.88 7.47
N LEU A 99 15.49 -5.74 6.48
CA LEU A 99 14.06 -5.58 6.66
C LEU A 99 13.30 -6.85 6.25
N ARG A 100 13.99 -7.97 6.01
CA ARG A 100 13.35 -9.24 5.68
C ARG A 100 12.34 -9.62 6.76
N GLY A 101 11.14 -9.99 6.31
CA GLY A 101 10.03 -10.37 7.19
C GLY A 101 9.33 -9.21 7.92
N ARG A 102 9.78 -7.96 7.74
CA ARG A 102 9.13 -6.78 8.33
C ARG A 102 7.71 -6.63 7.79
N LYS A 103 6.75 -6.40 8.69
CA LYS A 103 5.32 -6.28 8.39
C LYS A 103 4.79 -4.98 8.96
N TYR A 104 4.59 -3.98 8.11
CA TYR A 104 4.05 -2.67 8.51
C TYR A 104 2.52 -2.68 8.60
N TYR A 105 1.85 -3.13 7.53
CA TYR A 105 0.39 -3.07 7.46
C TYR A 105 -0.26 -4.24 8.21
N ARG A 106 -1.00 -3.87 9.26
CA ARG A 106 -1.73 -4.78 10.15
C ARG A 106 -3.22 -4.39 10.12
N PRO A 107 -4.01 -4.90 9.15
CA PRO A 107 -5.42 -4.53 8.98
C PRO A 107 -6.26 -4.92 10.19
N THR A 108 -7.28 -4.11 10.46
CA THR A 108 -8.24 -4.35 11.54
C THR A 108 -9.34 -5.32 11.10
N ASP A 109 -10.28 -5.63 11.99
CA ASP A 109 -11.48 -6.44 11.74
C ASP A 109 -12.70 -5.60 11.34
N ARG A 110 -12.52 -4.31 11.08
CA ARG A 110 -13.61 -3.36 10.80
C ARG A 110 -13.77 -3.11 9.31
N GLY A 111 -15.02 -3.11 8.84
CA GLY A 111 -15.35 -2.80 7.45
C GLY A 111 -14.59 -3.69 6.45
N LEU A 112 -14.06 -3.08 5.39
CA LEU A 112 -13.33 -3.79 4.34
C LEU A 112 -12.00 -4.40 4.81
N GLU A 113 -11.39 -3.87 5.87
CA GLU A 113 -10.12 -4.38 6.39
C GLU A 113 -10.24 -5.83 6.91
N ALA A 114 -11.42 -6.24 7.37
CA ALA A 114 -11.67 -7.62 7.76
C ALA A 114 -11.41 -8.61 6.61
N GLU A 115 -11.84 -8.26 5.40
CA GLU A 115 -11.63 -9.06 4.21
C GLU A 115 -10.17 -9.00 3.75
N ILE A 116 -9.56 -7.83 3.81
CA ILE A 116 -8.12 -7.66 3.51
C ILE A 116 -7.28 -8.52 4.47
N ARG A 117 -7.62 -8.55 5.76
CA ARG A 117 -6.94 -9.38 6.77
C ARG A 117 -7.00 -10.86 6.41
N LYS A 118 -8.17 -11.36 6.01
CA LYS A 118 -8.34 -12.76 5.56
C LYS A 118 -7.48 -13.05 4.34
N ARG A 119 -7.47 -12.14 3.35
CA ARG A 119 -6.66 -12.28 2.13
C ARG A 119 -5.16 -12.32 2.44
N LEU A 120 -4.66 -11.39 3.25
CA LEU A 120 -3.25 -11.37 3.67
C LEU A 120 -2.87 -12.64 4.45
N ALA A 121 -3.76 -13.16 5.29
CA ALA A 121 -3.54 -14.41 6.01
C ALA A 121 -3.57 -15.65 5.08
N ALA A 122 -4.33 -15.61 3.99
CA ALA A 122 -4.30 -16.66 2.97
C ALA A 122 -2.98 -16.64 2.19
N TRP A 123 -2.51 -15.47 1.75
CA TRP A 123 -1.23 -15.32 1.07
C TRP A 123 -0.06 -15.84 1.90
N ARG A 124 0.00 -15.46 3.18
CA ARG A 124 1.05 -15.90 4.13
C ARG A 124 1.02 -17.37 4.52
N ARG A 125 0.01 -18.14 4.09
CA ARG A 125 -0.07 -19.59 4.30
C ARG A 125 0.33 -20.38 3.07
N ARG A 126 0.29 -19.74 1.90
CA ARG A 126 0.62 -20.34 0.59
C ARG A 126 2.08 -20.12 0.20
N VAL A 127 2.72 -19.20 0.90
CA VAL A 127 4.08 -18.73 0.75
C VAL A 127 4.72 -18.85 2.13
#